data_AF-A0AAQ4EK50-F1
#
_entry.id   AF-A0AAQ4EK50-F1
#
_cell.length_a   1.000
_cell.length_b   1.000
_cell.length_c   1.000
_cell.angle_alpha   90.00
_cell.angle_beta   90.00
_cell.angle_gamma   90.00
#
_symmetry.space_group_name_H-M   'P 1'
#
loop_
_entity.id
_entity.type
_entity.pdbx_description
1 polymer ?
#
loop_
_entity_poly.entity_id
_entity_poly.type
_entity_poly.pdbx_seq_one_letter_code
_entity_poly.pdbx_strand_id
1 'polypeptide(L)'
;MALRGQPHKFYRIFLLAFNVLFMVIAGSVASAGLFAFSERRHTPPGATYFSTLLMRLSVNLELTAMLGGSAVFAVAIVGFLGTLRESLAALRLYALAMTGIAFCAFMATAAVTLTPFLANSVFHN
;
A
#
# COMPACT_ATOMS: atom_id res chain seq x y z
N MET A 1 -39.64 -6.73 -21.25
CA MET A 1 -38.72 -7.63 -21.97
C MET A 1 -37.29 -7.16 -21.75
N ALA A 2 -36.51 -7.96 -21.01
CA ALA A 2 -35.06 -7.97 -20.78
C ALA A 2 -34.20 -6.69 -20.98
N LEU A 3 -33.93 -5.96 -19.87
CA LEU A 3 -32.65 -5.24 -19.64
C LEU A 3 -31.65 -6.14 -18.87
N ARG A 4 -31.68 -7.45 -19.13
CA ARG A 4 -30.86 -8.47 -18.46
C ARG A 4 -29.71 -8.85 -19.39
N GLY A 5 -28.65 -8.05 -19.46
CA GLY A 5 -27.55 -8.36 -20.38
C GLY A 5 -26.19 -7.76 -20.10
N GLN A 6 -26.05 -6.71 -19.29
CA GLN A 6 -24.76 -5.99 -19.18
C GLN A 6 -24.19 -5.70 -17.77
N PRO A 7 -24.69 -6.21 -16.64
CA PRO A 7 -24.05 -5.91 -15.34
C PRO A 7 -22.60 -6.43 -15.30
N HIS A 8 -22.28 -7.46 -16.11
CA HIS A 8 -20.96 -8.08 -16.13
C HIS A 8 -19.84 -7.26 -16.79
N LYS A 9 -20.16 -6.28 -17.65
CA LYS A 9 -19.12 -5.52 -18.37
C LYS A 9 -18.70 -4.28 -17.59
N PHE A 10 -19.66 -3.60 -16.97
CA PHE A 10 -19.39 -2.38 -16.20
C PHE A 10 -18.52 -2.65 -14.96
N TYR A 11 -18.77 -3.73 -14.21
CA TYR A 11 -17.94 -4.05 -13.04
C TYR A 11 -16.48 -4.33 -13.42
N ARG A 12 -16.25 -4.94 -14.60
CA ARG A 12 -14.90 -5.29 -15.08
C ARG A 12 -14.11 -4.06 -15.49
N ILE A 13 -14.74 -3.15 -16.22
CA ILE A 13 -14.10 -1.88 -16.61
C ILE A 13 -13.72 -1.09 -15.36
N PHE A 14 -14.63 -1.04 -14.37
CA PHE A 14 -14.36 -0.40 -13.09
C PHE A 14 -13.19 -1.07 -12.35
N LEU A 15 -13.18 -2.40 -12.22
CA LEU A 15 -12.08 -3.13 -11.58
C LEU A 15 -10.74 -2.91 -12.29
N LEU A 16 -10.74 -2.90 -13.62
CA LEU A 16 -9.52 -2.66 -14.42
C LEU A 16 -8.99 -1.25 -14.17
N ALA A 17 -9.84 -0.23 -14.26
CA ALA A 17 -9.45 1.15 -14.02
C ALA A 17 -8.89 1.34 -12.59
N PHE A 18 -9.55 0.74 -11.59
CA PHE A 18 -9.12 0.82 -10.19
C PHE A 18 -7.78 0.12 -9.96
N ASN A 19 -7.57 -1.07 -10.54
CA ASN A 19 -6.30 -1.78 -10.44
C ASN A 19 -5.16 -1.04 -11.14
N VAL A 20 -5.41 -0.42 -12.31
CA VAL A 20 -4.41 0.41 -12.99
C VAL A 20 -4.02 1.61 -12.13
N LEU A 21 -5.01 2.28 -11.53
CA LEU A 21 -4.76 3.40 -10.63
C LEU A 21 -3.93 2.97 -9.41
N PHE A 22 -4.25 1.83 -8.80
CA PHE A 22 -3.43 1.26 -7.72
C PHE A 22 -2.02 0.89 -8.18
N MET A 23 -1.85 0.34 -9.39
CA MET A 23 -0.53 0.06 -9.94
C MET A 23 0.30 1.34 -10.07
N VAL A 24 -0.28 2.42 -10.60
CA VAL A 24 0.44 3.69 -10.75
C VAL A 24 0.83 4.27 -9.40
N ILE A 25 -0.11 4.32 -8.44
CA ILE A 25 0.14 4.87 -7.11
C ILE A 25 1.16 4.01 -6.36
N ALA A 26 0.93 2.71 -6.25
CA ALA A 26 1.81 1.81 -5.50
C ALA A 26 3.20 1.72 -6.13
N GLY A 27 3.29 1.72 -7.46
CA GLY A 27 4.55 1.77 -8.20
C GLY A 27 5.31 3.07 -7.93
N SER A 28 4.61 4.21 -7.87
CA SER A 28 5.23 5.50 -7.54
C SER A 28 5.76 5.53 -6.10
N VAL A 29 5.00 5.01 -5.13
CA VAL A 29 5.41 4.91 -3.72
C VAL A 29 6.62 3.98 -3.56
N ALA A 30 6.60 2.82 -4.22
CA ALA A 30 7.73 1.88 -4.19
C ALA A 30 8.99 2.50 -4.80
N SER A 31 8.85 3.22 -5.91
CA SER A 31 9.96 3.91 -6.59
C SER A 31 10.53 5.04 -5.74
N ALA A 32 9.67 5.83 -5.09
CA ALA A 32 10.10 6.89 -4.17
C ALA A 32 10.84 6.32 -2.95
N GLY A 33 10.34 5.22 -2.37
CA GLY A 33 11.02 4.52 -1.28
C GLY A 33 12.38 3.96 -1.69
N LEU A 34 12.47 3.36 -2.88
CA LEU A 34 13.73 2.87 -3.43
C LEU A 34 14.72 4.01 -3.71
N PHE A 35 14.26 5.12 -4.27
CA PHE A 35 15.09 6.29 -4.54
C PHE A 35 15.67 6.88 -3.25
N ALA A 36 14.82 7.12 -2.24
CA ALA A 36 15.25 7.64 -0.95
C ALA A 36 16.26 6.70 -0.24
N PHE A 37 16.00 5.38 -0.30
CA PHE A 37 16.91 4.38 0.25
C PHE A 37 18.25 4.34 -0.51
N SER A 38 18.22 4.52 -1.83
CA SER A 38 19.41 4.54 -2.68
C SER A 38 20.26 5.79 -2.42
N GLU A 39 19.66 6.98 -2.36
CA GLU A 39 20.39 8.22 -2.06
C GLU A 39 21.13 8.13 -0.73
N ARG A 40 20.49 7.59 0.32
CA ARG A 40 21.14 7.39 1.62
C ARG A 40 22.40 6.54 1.59
N ARG A 41 22.50 5.56 0.69
CA ARG A 41 23.72 4.75 0.55
C ARG A 41 24.88 5.52 -0.08
N HIS A 42 24.58 6.57 -0.83
CA HIS A 42 25.58 7.38 -1.54
C HIS A 42 25.95 8.67 -0.80
N THR A 43 25.14 9.11 0.16
CA THR A 43 25.47 10.26 1.02
C THR A 43 26.49 9.85 2.08
N PRO A 44 27.67 10.48 2.17
CA PRO A 44 28.66 10.16 3.19
C PRO A 44 28.10 10.42 4.60
N PRO A 45 28.51 9.63 5.62
CA PRO A 45 27.94 9.64 6.97
C PRO A 45 28.13 10.95 7.78
N GLY A 46 28.60 12.04 7.16
CA GLY A 46 28.88 13.32 7.82
C GLY A 46 27.83 14.42 7.61
N ALA A 47 26.79 14.22 6.79
CA ALA A 47 25.89 15.33 6.39
C ALA A 47 24.61 15.46 7.24
N THR A 48 24.29 14.52 8.12
CA THR A 48 23.06 14.57 8.91
C THR A 48 23.30 14.05 10.33
N TYR A 49 23.63 14.97 11.24
CA TYR A 49 23.49 14.77 12.70
C TYR A 49 22.00 14.70 13.07
N PHE A 50 21.28 13.70 12.56
CA PHE A 50 19.95 13.36 13.04
C PHE A 50 20.10 12.34 14.17
N SER A 51 19.39 12.55 15.27
CA SER A 51 19.43 11.64 16.42
C SER A 51 19.24 10.19 15.95
N THR A 52 19.95 9.24 16.58
CA THR A 52 19.96 7.81 16.24
C THR A 52 18.56 7.22 16.10
N LEU A 53 17.59 7.79 16.82
CA LEU A 53 16.18 7.42 16.80
C LEU A 53 15.47 7.88 15.52
N LEU A 54 15.65 9.13 15.09
CA LEU A 54 15.09 9.66 13.83
C LEU A 54 15.74 8.99 12.61
N MET A 55 17.03 8.67 12.69
CA MET A 55 17.73 7.93 11.64
C MET A 55 17.15 6.52 11.47
N ARG A 56 16.91 5.78 12.57
CA ARG A 56 16.27 4.46 12.53
C ARG A 56 14.82 4.55 12.03
N LEU A 57 14.07 5.56 12.48
CA LEU A 57 12.68 5.75 12.07
C LEU A 57 12.56 5.98 10.56
N SER A 58 13.45 6.81 10.00
CA SER A 58 13.47 7.12 8.57
C SER A 58 13.91 5.95 7.69
N VAL A 59 14.92 5.17 8.10
CA VAL A 59 15.28 3.92 7.40
C VAL A 59 14.10 2.95 7.40
N ASN A 60 13.41 2.82 8.54
CA ASN A 60 12.23 1.96 8.62
C ASN A 60 11.10 2.48 7.73
N LEU A 61 10.91 3.80 7.62
CA LEU A 61 9.87 4.40 6.77
C LEU A 61 10.15 4.16 5.28
N GLU A 62 11.39 4.37 4.83
CA GLU A 62 11.83 4.15 3.45
C GLU A 62 11.68 2.68 3.04
N LEU A 63 12.15 1.77 3.89
CA LEU A 63 12.00 0.33 3.69
C LEU A 63 10.52 -0.08 3.68
N THR A 64 9.71 0.49 4.57
CA THR A 64 8.27 0.23 4.63
C THR A 64 7.56 0.73 3.38
N ALA A 65 7.90 1.91 2.87
CA ALA A 65 7.34 2.45 1.64
C ALA A 65 7.72 1.59 0.42
N MET A 66 8.98 1.14 0.35
CA MET A 66 9.46 0.26 -0.71
C MET A 66 8.76 -1.11 -0.69
N LEU A 67 8.75 -1.79 0.46
CA LEU A 67 8.17 -3.13 0.59
C LEU A 67 6.64 -3.09 0.54
N GLY A 68 6.01 -2.14 1.21
CA GLY A 68 4.55 -1.95 1.19
C GLY A 68 4.05 -1.57 -0.19
N GLY A 69 4.71 -0.61 -0.86
CA GLY A 69 4.38 -0.21 -2.22
C GLY A 69 4.52 -1.36 -3.22
N SER A 70 5.61 -2.13 -3.15
CA SER A 70 5.81 -3.28 -4.03
C SER A 70 4.80 -4.41 -3.80
N ALA A 71 4.41 -4.67 -2.54
CA ALA A 71 3.37 -5.65 -2.23
C ALA A 71 2.00 -5.24 -2.81
N VAL A 72 1.59 -3.99 -2.63
CA VAL A 72 0.32 -3.46 -3.18
C VAL A 72 0.35 -3.47 -4.71
N PHE A 73 1.49 -3.13 -5.32
CA PHE A 73 1.68 -3.17 -6.76
C PHE A 73 1.51 -4.60 -7.33
N ALA A 74 2.11 -5.60 -6.69
CA ALA A 74 1.97 -7.00 -7.08
C ALA A 74 0.52 -7.47 -7.00
N VAL A 75 -0.20 -7.11 -5.94
CA VAL A 75 -1.63 -7.45 -5.78
C VAL A 75 -2.47 -6.78 -6.87
N ALA A 76 -2.19 -5.52 -7.21
CA ALA A 76 -2.89 -4.80 -8.27
C ALA A 76 -2.67 -5.45 -9.66
N ILE A 77 -1.47 -5.98 -9.94
CA ILE A 77 -1.20 -6.77 -11.15
C ILE A 77 -2.05 -8.04 -11.18
N VAL A 78 -2.12 -8.77 -10.06
CA VAL A 78 -2.93 -10.00 -9.97
C VAL A 78 -4.41 -9.68 -10.18
N GLY A 79 -4.91 -8.58 -9.62
CA GLY A 79 -6.27 -8.10 -9.85
C GLY A 79 -6.54 -7.71 -11.31
N PHE A 80 -5.60 -6.99 -11.93
CA PHE A 80 -5.67 -6.60 -13.33
C PHE A 80 -5.71 -7.82 -14.27
N LEU A 81 -4.74 -8.72 -14.14
CA LEU A 81 -4.64 -9.95 -14.95
C LEU A 81 -5.81 -10.89 -14.67
N GLY A 82 -6.25 -11.02 -13.42
CA GLY A 82 -7.42 -11.82 -13.05
C GLY A 82 -8.70 -11.32 -13.69
N THR A 83 -8.87 -9.99 -13.78
CA THR A 83 -10.04 -9.37 -14.42
C THR A 83 -9.99 -9.48 -15.94
N LEU A 84 -8.80 -9.34 -16.56
CA LEU A 84 -8.61 -9.52 -18.00
C LEU A 84 -8.85 -10.95 -18.46
N ARG A 85 -8.26 -11.93 -17.75
CA ARG A 85 -8.32 -13.35 -18.12
C ARG A 85 -9.54 -14.08 -17.56
N GLU A 86 -10.41 -13.38 -16.83
CA GLU A 86 -11.57 -13.97 -16.14
C GLU A 86 -11.19 -15.16 -15.23
N SER A 87 -9.97 -15.11 -14.68
CA SER A 87 -9.46 -16.20 -13.85
C SER A 87 -10.07 -16.10 -12.46
N LEU A 88 -11.00 -17.02 -12.16
CA LEU A 88 -11.70 -17.08 -10.88
C LEU A 88 -10.74 -17.32 -9.71
N ALA A 89 -9.65 -18.07 -9.94
CA ALA A 89 -8.59 -18.27 -8.95
C ALA A 89 -7.81 -16.98 -8.66
N ALA A 90 -7.41 -16.24 -9.71
CA ALA A 90 -6.70 -14.97 -9.54
C ALA A 90 -7.59 -13.90 -8.88
N LEU A 91 -8.88 -13.86 -9.22
CA LEU A 91 -9.83 -12.94 -8.60
C LEU A 91 -10.05 -13.24 -7.10
N ARG A 92 -10.09 -14.53 -6.71
CA ARG A 92 -10.17 -14.94 -5.30
C ARG A 92 -8.92 -14.56 -4.52
N LEU A 93 -7.73 -14.80 -5.10
CA LEU A 93 -6.46 -14.39 -4.49
C LEU A 93 -6.37 -12.87 -4.34
N TYR A 94 -6.76 -12.13 -5.38
CA TYR A 94 -6.85 -10.67 -5.35
C TYR A 94 -7.79 -10.18 -4.24
N ALA A 95 -8.99 -10.75 -4.14
CA ALA A 95 -9.96 -10.37 -3.10
C ALA A 95 -9.40 -10.62 -1.70
N LEU A 96 -8.80 -11.80 -1.46
CA LEU A 96 -8.18 -12.14 -0.18
C LEU A 96 -7.05 -11.17 0.17
N ALA A 97 -6.15 -10.89 -0.78
CA ALA A 97 -5.05 -9.97 -0.57
C ALA A 97 -5.53 -8.54 -0.29
N MET A 98 -6.53 -8.05 -1.02
CA MET A 98 -7.11 -6.72 -0.77
C MET A 98 -7.80 -6.64 0.59
N THR A 99 -8.48 -7.69 1.04
CA THR A 99 -9.05 -7.70 2.39
C THR A 99 -7.98 -7.64 3.48
N GLY A 100 -6.87 -8.36 3.30
CA GLY A 100 -5.73 -8.29 4.21
C GLY A 100 -5.09 -6.90 4.25
N ILE A 101 -4.85 -6.30 3.08
CA ILE A 101 -4.30 -4.94 2.98
C ILE A 101 -5.24 -3.91 3.62
N ALA A 102 -6.54 -4.00 3.34
CA ALA A 102 -7.54 -3.09 3.92
C ALA A 102 -7.61 -3.23 5.44
N PHE A 103 -7.56 -4.45 5.97
CA PHE A 103 -7.51 -4.69 7.41
C PHE A 103 -6.26 -4.11 8.05
N CYS A 104 -5.09 -4.35 7.46
CA CYS A 104 -3.83 -3.77 7.96
C CYS A 104 -3.85 -2.24 7.90
N ALA A 105 -4.36 -1.65 6.82
CA ALA A 105 -4.49 -0.20 6.68
C ALA A 105 -5.43 0.37 7.74
N PHE A 106 -6.58 -0.28 7.96
CA PHE A 106 -7.52 0.11 9.01
C PHE A 106 -6.87 0.07 10.39
N MET A 107 -6.19 -1.02 10.74
CA MET A 107 -5.48 -1.16 12.02
C MET A 107 -4.37 -0.12 12.19
N ALA A 108 -3.61 0.17 11.12
CA ALA A 108 -2.58 1.21 11.16
C ALA A 108 -3.19 2.61 11.38
N THR A 109 -4.28 2.94 10.69
CA THR A 109 -4.98 4.21 10.90
C THR A 109 -5.56 4.32 12.30
N ALA A 110 -6.17 3.24 12.82
CA ALA A 110 -6.69 3.19 14.17
C ALA A 110 -5.59 3.35 15.22
N ALA A 111 -4.42 2.72 15.02
CA ALA A 111 -3.28 2.92 15.90
C ALA A 111 -2.85 4.39 15.92
N VAL A 112 -2.68 5.04 14.77
CA VAL A 112 -2.27 6.44 14.69
C VAL A 112 -3.30 7.39 15.33
N THR A 113 -4.60 7.17 15.11
CA THR A 113 -5.65 8.03 15.67
C THR A 113 -5.88 7.82 17.16
N LEU A 114 -5.68 6.60 17.68
CA LEU A 114 -5.82 6.27 19.11
C LEU A 114 -4.55 6.57 19.92
N THR A 115 -3.38 6.68 19.29
CA THR A 115 -2.10 7.02 19.94
C THR A 115 -2.18 8.28 20.80
N PRO A 116 -2.72 9.44 20.35
CA PRO A 116 -2.83 10.62 21.20
C PRO A 116 -3.74 10.43 22.42
N PHE A 117 -4.81 9.63 22.30
CA PHE A 117 -5.72 9.34 23.43
C PHE A 117 -5.07 8.45 24.48
N LEU A 118 -4.33 7.42 24.05
CA LEU A 118 -3.57 6.56 24.95
C LEU A 118 -2.41 7.31 25.62
N ALA A 119 -1.69 8.16 24.87
CA ALA A 119 -0.62 8.98 25.43
C ALA A 119 -1.13 9.92 26.54
N ASN A 120 -2.28 10.57 26.33
CA ASN A 120 -2.86 11.48 27.33
C ASN A 120 -3.33 10.75 28.60
N SER A 121 -3.74 9.48 28.49
CA SER A 121 -4.16 8.67 29.64
C SER A 121 -3.01 8.20 30.53
N VAL A 122 -1.77 8.20 30.03
CA VAL A 122 -0.57 7.76 30.77
C VAL A 122 0.12 8.92 31.50
N PHE A 123 0.03 10.15 31.01
CA PHE A 123 0.64 11.33 31.64
C PHE A 123 -0.24 12.02 32.71
N HIS A 124 -1.50 11.58 32.87
CA HIS A 124 -2.46 12.14 33.84
C HIS A 124 -2.78 11.21 35.03
N ASN A 125 -2.02 10.13 35.23
CA ASN A 125 -2.00 9.31 36.45
C ASN A 125 -0.66 9.49 37.18
#